data_AF-A0A380K956-F1
#
_entry.id   AF-A0A380K956-F1
#
_cell.length_a   1.000
_cell.length_b   1.000
_cell.length_c   1.000
_cell.angle_alpha   90.00
_cell.angle_beta   90.00
_cell.angle_gamma   90.00
#
_symmetry.space_group_name_H-M   'P 1'
#
loop_
_entity.id
_entity.type
_entity.pdbx_description
1 polymer ?
#
loop_
_entity_poly.entity_id
_entity_poly.type
_entity_poly.pdbx_seq_one_letter_code
_entity_poly.pdbx_strand_id
1 'polypeptide(L)'
;MTDSEQDAFQFFDSQNSRGKALKPHDLLKSYHLREMVRDPEQLKIRLISDWEDMDQNALKDLFRNYLYPVIRWVKNRDGLHYSSDKIQYFKGIKQSNTFNYSIYHKASNIFIEQFNTSGSSELLSSGELNQFQLTQPIIAGKRFFAWTLHYSVLLEQVKSKIDDFHTKKEVPGKRTGDIYIKQLYEATLLFYADRFGFETIDESVMHQLYTWCYSLRLRMKAIYPQTINKYAIGQHDRINLGKDLFSIMSEMNDPQELKSIFLESVEESDLQSSSYKAIYELMKQWNGW
;
A
#
# COMPACT_ATOMS: atom_id res chain seq x y z
N MET A 1 17.89 14.28 -32.96
CA MET A 1 17.77 13.57 -31.68
C MET A 1 17.80 12.10 -32.04
N THR A 2 19.01 11.55 -32.08
CA THR A 2 19.38 10.53 -33.07
C THR A 2 19.87 9.27 -32.38
N ASP A 3 19.12 8.20 -32.62
CA ASP A 3 19.47 6.78 -32.48
C ASP A 3 19.70 6.23 -31.06
N SER A 4 20.45 6.86 -30.15
CA SER A 4 20.86 6.19 -28.90
C SER A 4 19.74 5.92 -27.87
N GLU A 5 18.73 6.79 -27.76
CA GLU A 5 17.60 6.58 -26.83
C GLU A 5 16.62 5.55 -27.38
N GLN A 6 16.30 5.66 -28.67
CA GLN A 6 15.41 4.72 -29.34
C GLN A 6 16.05 3.32 -29.39
N ASP A 7 17.37 3.25 -29.55
CA ASP A 7 18.17 2.02 -29.44
C ASP A 7 18.23 1.49 -28.01
N ALA A 8 18.31 2.34 -26.98
CA ALA A 8 18.23 1.90 -25.59
C ALA A 8 16.84 1.33 -25.24
N PHE A 9 15.77 1.91 -25.78
CA PHE A 9 14.41 1.40 -25.64
C PHE A 9 14.19 0.10 -26.44
N GLN A 10 14.68 0.02 -27.68
CA GLN A 10 14.66 -1.22 -28.47
C GLN A 10 15.50 -2.31 -27.81
N PHE A 11 16.64 -1.96 -27.21
CA PHE A 11 17.44 -2.88 -26.42
C PHE A 11 16.65 -3.41 -25.22
N PHE A 12 15.93 -2.55 -24.50
CA PHE A 12 15.07 -2.91 -23.37
C PHE A 12 13.93 -3.86 -23.77
N ASP A 13 13.24 -3.57 -24.88
CA ASP A 13 12.19 -4.44 -25.43
C ASP A 13 12.78 -5.75 -26.01
N SER A 14 14.01 -5.71 -26.54
CA SER A 14 14.71 -6.93 -27.00
C SER A 14 15.12 -7.85 -25.85
N GLN A 15 15.45 -7.32 -24.67
CA GLN A 15 15.71 -8.13 -23.46
C GLN A 15 14.45 -8.87 -22.98
N ASN A 16 13.26 -8.26 -23.12
CA ASN A 16 11.98 -8.93 -22.89
C ASN A 16 11.76 -10.13 -23.83
N SER A 17 12.29 -10.09 -25.05
CA SER A 17 12.17 -11.17 -26.04
C SER A 17 13.24 -12.28 -25.94
N ARG A 18 14.37 -12.03 -25.23
CA ARG A 18 15.54 -12.93 -25.18
C ARG A 18 15.70 -13.75 -23.90
N GLY A 19 14.68 -13.80 -23.04
CA GLY A 19 14.56 -14.86 -22.02
C GLY A 19 14.86 -14.49 -20.56
N LYS A 20 15.06 -13.21 -20.21
CA LYS A 20 15.01 -12.75 -18.81
C LYS A 20 13.92 -11.70 -18.66
N ALA A 21 12.76 -12.11 -18.14
CA ALA A 21 11.65 -11.20 -17.89
C ALA A 21 12.08 -10.07 -16.95
N LEU A 22 11.85 -8.83 -17.37
CA LEU A 22 12.13 -7.64 -16.55
C LEU A 22 11.24 -7.62 -15.30
N LYS A 23 11.75 -7.03 -14.22
CA LYS A 23 10.99 -6.91 -12.98
C LYS A 23 9.80 -5.96 -13.20
N PRO A 24 8.67 -6.15 -12.50
CA PRO A 24 7.49 -5.31 -12.68
C PRO A 24 7.75 -3.80 -12.49
N HIS A 25 8.59 -3.44 -11.50
CA HIS A 25 8.93 -2.03 -11.24
C HIS A 25 9.81 -1.42 -12.35
N ASP A 26 10.72 -2.18 -12.95
CA ASP A 26 11.51 -1.72 -14.10
C ASP A 26 10.63 -1.44 -15.32
N LEU A 27 9.64 -2.31 -15.57
CA LEU A 27 8.66 -2.11 -16.64
C LEU A 27 7.80 -0.86 -16.42
N LEU A 28 7.42 -0.59 -15.17
CA LEU A 28 6.70 0.62 -14.80
C LEU A 28 7.56 1.86 -14.99
N LYS A 29 8.81 1.88 -14.50
CA LYS A 29 9.76 2.97 -14.73
C LYS A 29 9.82 3.34 -16.22
N SER A 30 10.09 2.36 -17.08
CA SER A 30 10.18 2.56 -18.52
C SER A 30 8.87 3.04 -19.14
N TYR A 31 7.72 2.51 -18.69
CA TYR A 31 6.41 3.00 -19.14
C TYR A 31 6.17 4.46 -18.77
N HIS A 32 6.42 4.85 -17.53
CA HIS A 32 6.16 6.20 -17.06
C HIS A 32 7.12 7.23 -17.66
N LEU A 33 8.39 6.88 -17.90
CA LEU A 33 9.33 7.76 -18.62
C LEU A 33 8.87 8.06 -20.05
N ARG A 34 8.28 7.08 -20.75
CA ARG A 34 7.71 7.31 -22.10
C ARG A 34 6.51 8.24 -22.09
N GLU A 35 5.76 8.32 -20.99
CA GLU A 35 4.64 9.25 -20.86
C GLU A 35 5.08 10.68 -20.50
N MET A 36 6.38 10.91 -20.28
CA MET A 36 6.99 12.22 -19.98
C MET A 36 7.51 12.96 -21.24
N VAL A 37 6.82 12.82 -22.39
CA VAL A 37 7.28 13.38 -23.68
C VAL A 37 7.51 14.89 -23.64
N ARG A 38 6.74 15.62 -22.83
CA ARG A 38 6.78 17.09 -22.72
C ARG A 38 7.61 17.60 -21.54
N ASP A 39 8.14 16.70 -20.70
CA ASP A 39 8.95 17.08 -19.55
C ASP A 39 10.43 17.22 -19.95
N PRO A 40 11.21 18.12 -19.31
CA PRO A 40 12.62 18.34 -19.64
C PRO A 40 13.48 17.08 -19.44
N GLU A 41 14.47 16.86 -20.30
CA GLU A 41 15.39 15.72 -20.18
C GLU A 41 16.14 15.69 -18.85
N GLN A 42 16.55 16.83 -18.33
CA GLN A 42 17.21 16.92 -17.03
C GLN A 42 16.33 16.39 -15.89
N LEU A 43 15.01 16.56 -15.97
CA LEU A 43 14.08 16.01 -14.99
C LEU A 43 14.00 14.49 -15.10
N LYS A 44 13.98 13.94 -16.32
CA LYS A 44 13.98 12.48 -16.54
C LYS A 44 15.25 11.85 -15.99
N ILE A 45 16.43 12.43 -16.27
CA ILE A 45 17.72 11.95 -15.75
C ILE A 45 17.71 11.92 -14.23
N ARG A 46 17.22 12.99 -13.58
CA ARG A 46 17.10 13.04 -12.12
C ARG A 46 16.20 11.91 -11.59
N LEU A 47 14.99 11.77 -12.11
CA LEU A 47 14.05 10.73 -11.67
C LEU A 47 14.59 9.31 -11.91
N ILE A 48 15.36 9.11 -12.99
CA ILE A 48 16.04 7.83 -13.25
C ILE A 48 17.07 7.55 -12.16
N SER A 49 17.90 8.54 -11.80
CA SER A 49 18.91 8.41 -10.74
C SER A 49 18.24 8.11 -9.41
N ASP A 50 17.29 8.97 -8.99
CA ASP A 50 16.58 8.83 -7.72
C ASP A 50 15.93 7.44 -7.59
N TRP A 51 15.37 6.93 -8.69
CA TRP A 51 14.77 5.59 -8.72
C TRP A 51 15.79 4.46 -8.61
N GLU A 52 16.95 4.55 -9.27
CA GLU A 52 17.99 3.53 -9.18
C GLU A 52 18.66 3.53 -7.79
N ASP A 53 18.72 4.69 -7.14
CA ASP A 53 19.28 4.85 -5.79
C ASP A 53 18.38 4.25 -4.69
N MET A 54 17.10 4.01 -4.98
CA MET A 54 16.19 3.29 -4.07
C MET A 54 16.60 1.82 -3.90
N ASP A 55 16.33 1.24 -2.73
CA ASP A 55 16.45 -0.21 -2.53
C ASP A 55 15.44 -0.96 -3.42
N GLN A 56 15.96 -1.59 -4.47
CA GLN A 56 15.17 -2.32 -5.46
C GLN A 56 14.42 -3.53 -4.87
N ASN A 57 14.88 -4.10 -3.75
CA ASN A 57 14.16 -5.16 -3.05
C ASN A 57 13.01 -4.58 -2.23
N ALA A 58 13.25 -3.48 -1.50
CA ALA A 58 12.19 -2.76 -0.79
C ALA A 58 11.11 -2.29 -1.77
N LEU A 59 11.50 -1.77 -2.93
CA LEU A 59 10.57 -1.36 -4.00
C LEU A 59 9.76 -2.54 -4.55
N LYS A 60 10.41 -3.68 -4.80
CA LYS A 60 9.71 -4.92 -5.19
C LYS A 60 8.68 -5.33 -4.14
N ASP A 61 9.04 -5.28 -2.87
CA ASP A 61 8.16 -5.64 -1.77
C ASP A 61 7.03 -4.63 -1.57
N LEU A 62 7.30 -3.34 -1.72
CA LEU A 62 6.30 -2.27 -1.70
C LEU A 62 5.16 -2.58 -2.68
N PHE A 63 5.49 -2.80 -3.96
CA PHE A 63 4.48 -3.11 -4.97
C PHE A 63 3.80 -4.46 -4.72
N ARG A 64 4.57 -5.51 -4.44
CA ARG A 64 4.07 -6.88 -4.39
C ARG A 64 3.25 -7.18 -3.13
N ASN A 65 3.69 -6.70 -1.97
CA ASN A 65 3.18 -7.12 -0.67
C ASN A 65 2.21 -6.08 -0.07
N TYR A 66 2.27 -4.81 -0.51
CA TYR A 66 1.45 -3.73 0.07
C TYR A 66 0.53 -3.08 -0.98
N LEU A 67 1.09 -2.45 -2.02
CA LEU A 67 0.28 -1.64 -2.94
C LEU A 67 -0.69 -2.47 -3.79
N TYR A 68 -0.19 -3.52 -4.45
CA TYR A 68 -1.03 -4.35 -5.30
C TYR A 68 -2.11 -5.10 -4.49
N PRO A 69 -1.79 -5.76 -3.35
CA PRO A 69 -2.82 -6.40 -2.54
C PRO A 69 -3.91 -5.43 -2.08
N VAL A 70 -3.56 -4.24 -1.56
CA VAL A 70 -4.55 -3.27 -1.07
C VAL A 70 -5.49 -2.80 -2.18
N ILE A 71 -4.96 -2.41 -3.35
CA ILE A 71 -5.79 -2.01 -4.52
C ILE A 71 -6.78 -3.11 -4.93
N ARG A 72 -6.43 -4.37 -4.70
CA ARG A 72 -7.27 -5.53 -5.02
C ARG A 72 -8.26 -5.85 -3.92
N TRP A 73 -7.83 -5.85 -2.66
CA TRP A 73 -8.65 -6.18 -1.50
C TRP A 73 -9.77 -5.18 -1.25
N VAL A 74 -9.52 -3.88 -1.49
CA VAL A 74 -10.57 -2.84 -1.47
C VAL A 74 -11.74 -3.18 -2.41
N LYS A 75 -11.50 -3.94 -3.48
CA LYS A 75 -12.52 -4.35 -4.45
C LYS A 75 -12.99 -5.78 -4.27
N ASN A 76 -12.67 -6.41 -3.13
CA ASN A 76 -12.93 -7.83 -2.86
C ASN A 76 -12.37 -8.77 -3.93
N ARG A 77 -11.18 -8.44 -4.45
CA ARG A 77 -10.49 -9.26 -5.46
C ARG A 77 -9.20 -9.84 -4.90
N ASP A 78 -8.77 -10.94 -5.52
CA ASP A 78 -7.50 -11.60 -5.19
C ASP A 78 -6.29 -10.64 -5.32
N GLY A 79 -5.55 -10.45 -4.23
CA GLY A 79 -4.35 -9.60 -4.12
C GLY A 79 -3.05 -10.36 -4.33
N LEU A 80 -3.08 -11.60 -4.79
CA LEU A 80 -1.92 -12.49 -4.86
C LEU A 80 -1.23 -12.44 -6.24
N HIS A 81 0.00 -12.97 -6.25
CA HIS A 81 0.80 -13.21 -7.46
C HIS A 81 1.02 -11.95 -8.32
N TYR A 82 1.37 -10.81 -7.72
CA TYR A 82 1.78 -9.63 -8.50
C TYR A 82 3.00 -9.96 -9.36
N SER A 83 2.92 -9.65 -10.66
CA SER A 83 3.97 -9.93 -11.63
C SER A 83 3.88 -8.95 -12.82
N SER A 84 4.73 -9.13 -13.83
CA SER A 84 4.80 -8.27 -15.00
C SER A 84 3.50 -8.25 -15.82
N ASP A 85 2.67 -9.29 -15.72
CA ASP A 85 1.33 -9.40 -16.32
C ASP A 85 0.26 -8.49 -15.65
N LYS A 86 0.60 -7.91 -14.49
CA LYS A 86 -0.28 -7.12 -13.64
C LYS A 86 0.16 -5.66 -13.49
N ILE A 87 1.16 -5.21 -14.23
CA ILE A 87 1.63 -3.81 -14.13
C ILE A 87 0.58 -2.78 -14.58
N GLN A 88 -0.45 -3.18 -15.32
CA GLN A 88 -1.56 -2.31 -15.75
C GLN A 88 -2.27 -1.63 -14.58
N TYR A 89 -2.26 -2.21 -13.38
CA TYR A 89 -2.84 -1.61 -12.19
C TYR A 89 -2.12 -0.31 -11.76
N PHE A 90 -0.89 -0.09 -12.23
CA PHE A 90 -0.08 1.08 -11.89
C PHE A 90 0.21 2.02 -13.08
N LYS A 91 -0.21 1.66 -14.30
CA LYS A 91 -0.01 2.51 -15.49
C LYS A 91 -0.79 3.81 -15.47
N GLY A 92 -1.95 3.83 -14.80
CA GLY A 92 -2.73 5.03 -14.58
C GLY A 92 -3.28 5.71 -15.85
N ILE A 93 -3.64 6.98 -15.71
CA ILE A 93 -4.21 7.84 -16.75
C ILE A 93 -3.09 8.49 -17.55
N LYS A 94 -3.07 8.24 -18.87
CA LYS A 94 -2.14 8.87 -19.82
C LYS A 94 -2.37 10.37 -19.97
N GLN A 95 -1.30 11.12 -20.26
CA GLN A 95 -1.38 12.58 -20.46
C GLN A 95 -2.30 12.98 -21.62
N SER A 96 -2.37 12.17 -22.68
CA SER A 96 -3.23 12.40 -23.85
C SER A 96 -4.71 12.11 -23.62
N ASN A 97 -5.09 11.45 -22.52
CA ASN A 97 -6.48 11.07 -22.28
C ASN A 97 -7.38 12.28 -21.96
N THR A 98 -8.47 12.45 -22.70
CA THR A 98 -9.39 13.59 -22.62
C THR A 98 -10.80 13.22 -22.13
N PHE A 99 -11.03 12.00 -21.65
CA PHE A 99 -12.33 11.63 -21.08
C PHE A 99 -12.62 12.39 -19.78
N ASN A 100 -13.89 12.64 -19.47
CA ASN A 100 -14.32 13.37 -18.25
C ASN A 100 -13.67 12.83 -16.97
N TYR A 101 -13.66 11.51 -16.81
CA TYR A 101 -12.96 10.81 -15.73
C TYR A 101 -11.49 11.20 -15.62
N SER A 102 -10.78 11.24 -16.75
CA SER A 102 -9.37 11.59 -16.80
C SER A 102 -9.11 13.06 -16.54
N ILE A 103 -9.97 13.95 -17.04
CA ILE A 103 -9.88 15.39 -16.81
C ILE A 103 -10.04 15.69 -15.32
N TYR A 104 -11.03 15.08 -14.64
CA TYR A 104 -11.27 15.28 -13.21
C TYR A 104 -10.02 14.97 -12.36
N HIS A 105 -9.46 13.77 -12.52
CA HIS A 105 -8.28 13.36 -11.75
C HIS A 105 -7.04 14.19 -12.09
N LYS A 106 -6.84 14.55 -13.37
CA LYS A 106 -5.75 15.45 -13.76
C LYS A 106 -5.89 16.84 -13.14
N ALA A 107 -7.09 17.42 -13.18
CA ALA A 107 -7.35 18.75 -12.64
C ALA A 107 -7.11 18.78 -11.13
N SER A 108 -7.64 17.80 -10.38
CA SER A 108 -7.39 17.66 -8.94
C SER A 108 -5.90 17.59 -8.63
N ASN A 109 -5.17 16.76 -9.38
CA ASN A 109 -3.76 16.54 -9.14
C ASN A 109 -2.90 17.79 -9.47
N ILE A 110 -3.21 18.49 -10.57
CA ILE A 110 -2.57 19.76 -10.94
C ILE A 110 -2.86 20.85 -9.90
N PHE A 111 -4.09 20.94 -9.41
CA PHE A 111 -4.46 21.92 -8.40
C PHE A 111 -3.64 21.72 -7.12
N ILE A 112 -3.50 20.49 -6.64
CA ILE A 112 -2.71 20.18 -5.44
C ILE A 112 -1.22 20.52 -5.67
N GLU A 113 -0.65 20.17 -6.83
CA GLU A 113 0.73 20.54 -7.15
C GLU A 113 0.95 22.06 -7.15
N GLN A 114 0.04 22.81 -7.76
CA GLN A 114 0.10 24.27 -7.77
C GLN A 114 -0.05 24.85 -6.36
N PHE A 115 -0.97 24.30 -5.56
CA PHE A 115 -1.16 24.71 -4.19
C PHE A 115 0.12 24.50 -3.36
N ASN A 116 0.68 23.28 -3.38
CA ASN A 116 1.89 22.95 -2.62
C ASN A 116 3.13 23.75 -3.07
N THR A 117 3.25 24.09 -4.36
CA THR A 117 4.38 24.88 -4.88
C THR A 117 4.23 26.40 -4.69
N SER A 118 3.00 26.90 -4.49
CA SER A 118 2.73 28.34 -4.38
C SER A 118 3.01 28.95 -3.01
N GLY A 119 3.35 28.15 -1.98
CA GLY A 119 3.49 28.63 -0.60
C GLY A 119 2.15 28.92 0.12
N SER A 120 1.01 28.65 -0.53
CA SER A 120 -0.34 28.85 0.05
C SER A 120 -0.62 28.01 1.32
N SER A 121 0.19 26.98 1.56
CA SER A 121 0.21 26.18 2.79
C SER A 121 0.46 27.03 4.05
N GLU A 122 1.32 28.04 3.98
CA GLU A 122 1.61 28.95 5.10
C GLU A 122 0.40 29.82 5.47
N LEU A 123 -0.42 30.22 4.49
CA LEU A 123 -1.59 31.08 4.69
C LEU A 123 -2.74 30.34 5.40
N LEU A 124 -2.86 29.03 5.19
CA LEU A 124 -3.96 28.20 5.71
C LEU A 124 -3.58 27.38 6.94
N SER A 125 -2.33 27.48 7.43
CA SER A 125 -1.79 26.62 8.51
C SER A 125 -2.01 25.12 8.28
N SER A 126 -2.25 24.73 7.03
CA SER A 126 -2.32 23.35 6.58
C SER A 126 -0.96 23.02 5.96
N GLY A 127 -0.32 21.92 6.35
CA GLY A 127 0.90 21.45 5.69
C GLY A 127 0.70 21.14 4.20
N GLU A 128 1.69 20.50 3.57
CA GLU A 128 1.53 20.03 2.19
C GLU A 128 0.28 19.14 2.05
N LEU A 129 -0.55 19.44 1.04
CA LEU A 129 -1.73 18.65 0.76
C LEU A 129 -1.32 17.31 0.14
N ASN A 130 -1.93 16.22 0.62
CA ASN A 130 -1.72 14.91 0.03
C ASN A 130 -2.27 14.89 -1.41
N GLN A 131 -1.38 14.64 -2.37
CA GLN A 131 -1.68 14.58 -3.79
C GLN A 131 -2.29 13.23 -4.23
N PHE A 132 -2.16 12.19 -3.40
CA PHE A 132 -2.41 10.82 -3.78
C PHE A 132 -3.46 10.15 -2.90
N GLN A 133 -4.16 9.18 -3.50
CA GLN A 133 -5.06 8.26 -2.81
C GLN A 133 -4.82 6.89 -3.45
N LEU A 134 -4.52 5.86 -2.66
CA LEU A 134 -3.97 4.59 -3.13
C LEU A 134 -4.94 3.87 -4.08
N THR A 135 -6.23 4.07 -3.86
CA THR A 135 -7.32 3.46 -4.62
C THR A 135 -7.77 4.30 -5.82
N GLN A 136 -7.24 5.52 -5.95
CA GLN A 136 -7.51 6.40 -7.08
C GLN A 136 -6.48 6.22 -8.20
N PRO A 137 -6.81 6.58 -9.45
CA PRO A 137 -5.90 6.41 -10.57
C PRO A 137 -4.67 7.31 -10.46
N ILE A 138 -3.51 6.71 -10.71
CA ILE A 138 -2.25 7.44 -10.88
C ILE A 138 -2.31 8.24 -12.19
N ILE A 139 -1.71 9.43 -12.21
CA ILE A 139 -1.44 10.13 -13.48
C ILE A 139 -0.09 9.66 -14.01
N ALA A 140 -0.05 9.15 -15.25
CA ALA A 140 1.18 8.63 -15.83
C ALA A 140 2.25 9.72 -16.04
N GLY A 141 3.51 9.31 -16.13
CA GLY A 141 4.67 10.21 -16.14
C GLY A 141 5.26 10.45 -14.74
N LYS A 142 5.83 11.65 -14.52
CA LYS A 142 6.56 12.02 -13.30
C LYS A 142 5.81 11.77 -11.99
N ARG A 143 4.48 11.89 -12.00
CA ARG A 143 3.63 11.71 -10.81
C ARG A 143 3.62 10.28 -10.29
N PHE A 144 3.89 9.29 -11.13
CA PHE A 144 4.07 7.91 -10.68
C PHE A 144 5.31 7.75 -9.78
N PHE A 145 6.39 8.45 -10.09
CA PHE A 145 7.62 8.42 -9.27
C PHE A 145 7.35 9.08 -7.90
N ALA A 146 6.71 10.24 -7.90
CA ALA A 146 6.29 10.92 -6.67
C ALA A 146 5.32 10.07 -5.84
N TRP A 147 4.33 9.44 -6.49
CA TRP A 147 3.39 8.51 -5.86
C TRP A 147 4.11 7.32 -5.22
N THR A 148 5.08 6.72 -5.93
CA THR A 148 5.85 5.59 -5.42
C THR A 148 6.69 5.96 -4.21
N LEU A 149 7.37 7.11 -4.26
CA LEU A 149 8.15 7.63 -3.13
C LEU A 149 7.24 7.93 -1.93
N HIS A 150 6.08 8.55 -2.16
CA HIS A 150 5.10 8.84 -1.11
C HIS A 150 4.72 7.59 -0.33
N TYR A 151 4.27 6.52 -1.00
CA TYR A 151 3.91 5.28 -0.29
C TYR A 151 5.10 4.52 0.28
N SER A 152 6.30 4.68 -0.28
CA SER A 152 7.52 4.15 0.33
C SER A 152 7.77 4.82 1.68
N VAL A 153 7.68 6.15 1.75
CA VAL A 153 7.87 6.91 3.00
C VAL A 153 6.76 6.61 4.00
N LEU A 154 5.49 6.63 3.55
CA LEU A 154 4.34 6.36 4.42
C LEU A 154 4.39 4.96 5.03
N LEU A 155 4.83 3.95 4.26
CA LEU A 155 4.99 2.60 4.76
C LEU A 155 6.09 2.52 5.85
N GLU A 156 7.21 3.21 5.67
CA GLU A 156 8.27 3.25 6.70
C GLU A 156 7.81 3.99 7.97
N GLN A 157 7.02 5.06 7.84
CA GLN A 157 6.40 5.73 8.98
C GLN A 157 5.44 4.79 9.74
N VAL A 158 4.60 4.03 9.03
CA VAL A 158 3.70 3.03 9.63
C VAL A 158 4.48 1.94 10.35
N LYS A 159 5.55 1.40 9.73
CA LYS A 159 6.40 0.39 10.36
C LYS A 159 7.06 0.91 11.63
N SER A 160 7.63 2.11 11.59
CA SER A 160 8.23 2.76 12.76
C SER A 160 7.20 2.90 13.88
N LYS A 161 5.99 3.39 13.56
CA LYS A 161 4.92 3.55 14.55
C LYS A 161 4.50 2.21 15.19
N ILE A 162 4.46 1.12 14.42
CA ILE A 162 4.19 -0.23 14.94
C ILE A 162 5.31 -0.68 15.88
N ASP A 163 6.57 -0.47 15.49
CA ASP A 163 7.74 -0.88 16.28
C ASP A 163 7.86 -0.06 17.58
N ASP A 164 7.42 1.20 17.59
CA ASP A 164 7.36 2.06 18.78
C ASP A 164 6.18 1.69 19.70
N PHE A 165 5.04 1.27 19.13
CA PHE A 165 3.82 0.98 19.88
C PHE A 165 3.79 -0.43 20.48
N HIS A 166 4.44 -1.40 19.85
CA HIS A 166 4.37 -2.82 20.23
C HIS A 166 5.71 -3.42 20.64
N THR A 167 5.67 -4.39 21.54
CA THR A 167 6.84 -5.22 21.81
C THR A 167 7.05 -6.29 20.73
N LYS A 168 8.28 -6.80 20.58
CA LYS A 168 8.60 -7.92 19.67
C LYS A 168 7.84 -9.21 19.95
N LYS A 169 7.23 -9.35 21.14
CA LYS A 169 6.39 -10.51 21.52
C LYS A 169 4.95 -10.33 21.05
N GLU A 170 4.48 -9.10 20.94
CA GLU A 170 3.15 -8.74 20.46
C GLU A 170 3.12 -8.69 18.92
N VAL A 171 4.23 -8.31 18.29
CA VAL A 171 4.40 -8.31 16.84
C VAL A 171 5.59 -9.21 16.46
N PRO A 172 5.42 -10.55 16.51
CA PRO A 172 6.47 -11.45 16.08
C PRO A 172 6.70 -11.33 14.56
N GLY A 173 7.96 -11.42 14.14
CA GLY A 173 8.35 -11.33 12.72
C GLY A 173 9.36 -12.37 12.27
N LYS A 174 9.51 -13.47 13.02
CA LYS A 174 10.54 -14.50 12.74
C LYS A 174 10.02 -15.65 11.89
N ARG A 175 8.82 -16.16 12.18
CA ARG A 175 8.24 -17.27 11.42
C ARG A 175 7.48 -16.73 10.22
N THR A 176 7.44 -17.50 9.14
CA THR A 176 6.77 -17.11 7.90
C THR A 176 5.32 -16.65 8.10
N GLY A 177 4.53 -17.38 8.91
CA GLY A 177 3.16 -16.99 9.23
C GLY A 177 3.04 -15.71 10.06
N ASP A 178 4.03 -15.44 10.92
CA ASP A 178 4.07 -14.21 11.72
C ASP A 178 4.40 -13.01 10.81
N ILE A 179 5.33 -13.17 9.87
CA ILE A 179 5.66 -12.16 8.84
C ILE A 179 4.42 -11.78 8.03
N TYR A 180 3.62 -12.77 7.62
CA TYR A 180 2.39 -12.50 6.84
C TYR A 180 1.34 -11.71 7.63
N ILE A 181 1.20 -11.96 8.94
CA ILE A 181 0.28 -11.19 9.79
C ILE A 181 0.81 -9.78 10.03
N LYS A 182 2.12 -9.63 10.26
CA LYS A 182 2.76 -8.31 10.37
C LYS A 182 2.55 -7.49 9.10
N GLN A 183 2.75 -8.09 7.92
CA GLN A 183 2.50 -7.44 6.64
C GLN A 183 1.04 -7.06 6.43
N LEU A 184 0.09 -7.91 6.86
CA LEU A 184 -1.34 -7.56 6.83
C LEU A 184 -1.62 -6.34 7.72
N TYR A 185 -1.04 -6.30 8.93
CA TYR A 185 -1.22 -5.18 9.84
C TYR A 185 -0.62 -3.87 9.29
N GLU A 186 0.61 -3.93 8.79
CA GLU A 186 1.28 -2.82 8.10
C GLU A 186 0.46 -2.32 6.89
N ALA A 187 -0.06 -3.23 6.05
CA ALA A 187 -0.89 -2.87 4.90
C ALA A 187 -2.23 -2.23 5.30
N THR A 188 -2.83 -2.70 6.40
CA THR A 188 -4.10 -2.18 6.92
C THR A 188 -3.92 -0.76 7.45
N LEU A 189 -2.86 -0.52 8.23
CA LEU A 189 -2.50 0.82 8.72
C LEU A 189 -2.05 1.75 7.60
N LEU A 190 -1.31 1.25 6.60
CA LEU A 190 -0.95 2.02 5.40
C LEU A 190 -2.21 2.53 4.68
N PHE A 191 -3.20 1.66 4.50
CA PHE A 191 -4.44 2.05 3.82
C PHE A 191 -5.29 3.01 4.67
N TYR A 192 -5.33 2.81 5.98
CA TYR A 192 -5.98 3.76 6.89
C TYR A 192 -5.30 5.15 6.80
N ALA A 193 -3.96 5.19 6.85
CA ALA A 193 -3.18 6.42 6.77
C ALA A 193 -3.37 7.15 5.43
N ASP A 194 -3.42 6.40 4.32
CA ASP A 194 -3.71 6.94 2.99
C ASP A 194 -5.06 7.68 2.97
N ARG A 195 -6.08 7.11 3.61
CA ARG A 195 -7.44 7.63 3.57
C ARG A 195 -7.68 8.78 4.55
N PHE A 196 -7.20 8.65 5.78
CA PHE A 196 -7.54 9.55 6.88
C PHE A 196 -6.36 10.42 7.35
N GLY A 197 -5.15 10.15 6.87
CA GLY A 197 -3.93 10.82 7.28
C GLY A 197 -3.21 10.11 8.43
N PHE A 198 -1.88 10.08 8.36
CA PHE A 198 -1.03 9.39 9.33
C PHE A 198 -1.21 9.87 10.77
N GLU A 199 -1.42 11.18 10.97
CA GLU A 199 -1.62 11.79 12.28
C GLU A 199 -2.91 11.32 12.99
N THR A 200 -3.85 10.73 12.25
CA THR A 200 -5.13 10.23 12.81
C THR A 200 -5.02 8.80 13.36
N ILE A 201 -3.83 8.19 13.31
CA ILE A 201 -3.58 6.87 13.88
C ILE A 201 -3.35 7.03 15.40
N ASP A 202 -4.44 7.07 16.15
CA ASP A 202 -4.45 7.06 17.61
C ASP A 202 -4.35 5.63 18.18
N GLU A 203 -4.31 5.51 19.51
CA GLU A 203 -4.26 4.20 20.19
C GLU A 203 -5.48 3.33 19.85
N SER A 204 -6.67 3.94 19.72
CA SER A 204 -7.89 3.20 19.43
C SER A 204 -7.85 2.58 18.03
N VAL A 205 -7.28 3.28 17.05
CA VAL A 205 -7.07 2.77 15.69
C VAL A 205 -6.07 1.62 15.71
N MET A 206 -4.94 1.81 16.41
CA MET A 206 -3.94 0.74 16.60
C MET A 206 -4.59 -0.50 17.20
N HIS A 207 -5.36 -0.35 18.29
CA HIS A 207 -6.04 -1.46 18.96
C HIS A 207 -7.02 -2.19 18.05
N GLN A 208 -7.87 -1.46 17.33
CA GLN A 208 -8.92 -2.03 16.49
C GLN A 208 -8.33 -2.81 15.30
N LEU A 209 -7.36 -2.22 14.59
CA LEU A 209 -6.73 -2.86 13.43
C LEU A 209 -5.81 -4.01 13.84
N TYR A 210 -5.11 -3.88 14.97
CA TYR A 210 -4.34 -4.98 15.56
C TYR A 210 -5.25 -6.15 15.92
N THR A 211 -6.37 -5.88 16.60
CA THR A 211 -7.34 -6.91 17.00
C THR A 211 -7.85 -7.67 15.78
N TRP A 212 -8.23 -6.98 14.70
CA TRP A 212 -8.63 -7.64 13.47
C TRP A 212 -7.50 -8.49 12.87
N CYS A 213 -6.27 -7.97 12.74
CA CYS A 213 -5.16 -8.72 12.13
C CYS A 213 -4.74 -9.95 12.96
N TYR A 214 -4.55 -9.76 14.27
CA TYR A 214 -3.96 -10.77 15.15
C TYR A 214 -4.96 -11.80 15.69
N SER A 215 -6.26 -11.53 15.62
CA SER A 215 -7.29 -12.56 15.85
C SER A 215 -7.08 -13.78 14.93
N LEU A 216 -6.74 -13.53 13.66
CA LEU A 216 -6.41 -14.61 12.72
C LEU A 216 -5.16 -15.39 13.15
N ARG A 217 -4.14 -14.71 13.70
CA ARG A 217 -2.91 -15.37 14.19
C ARG A 217 -3.23 -16.31 15.35
N LEU A 218 -4.06 -15.88 16.30
CA LEU A 218 -4.44 -16.68 17.46
C LEU A 218 -5.23 -17.93 17.07
N ARG A 219 -6.14 -17.81 16.09
CA ARG A 219 -7.04 -18.88 15.64
C ARG A 219 -6.40 -19.90 14.70
N MET A 220 -5.29 -19.55 14.04
CA MET A 220 -4.69 -20.37 12.99
C MET A 220 -3.34 -20.95 13.39
N LYS A 221 -3.14 -22.26 13.23
CA LYS A 221 -1.82 -22.86 13.47
C LYS A 221 -0.81 -22.45 12.41
N ALA A 222 -1.20 -22.54 11.14
CA ALA A 222 -0.39 -22.16 9.98
C ALA A 222 -1.09 -21.07 9.17
N ILE A 223 -0.32 -20.08 8.73
CA ILE A 223 -0.79 -18.97 7.91
C ILE A 223 0.06 -18.93 6.64
N TYR A 224 -0.63 -18.89 5.51
CA TYR A 224 -0.06 -18.81 4.17
C TYR A 224 -0.58 -17.54 3.47
N PRO A 225 0.02 -17.11 2.35
CA PRO A 225 -0.47 -15.96 1.60
C PRO A 225 -1.95 -16.08 1.21
N GLN A 226 -2.41 -17.29 0.89
CA GLN A 226 -3.81 -17.58 0.57
C GLN A 226 -4.74 -17.39 1.78
N THR A 227 -4.25 -17.68 2.98
CA THR A 227 -4.98 -17.45 4.24
C THR A 227 -5.21 -15.95 4.44
N ILE A 228 -4.14 -15.14 4.31
CA ILE A 228 -4.22 -13.68 4.41
C ILE A 228 -5.16 -13.11 3.36
N ASN A 229 -5.00 -13.54 2.10
CA ASN A 229 -5.82 -13.04 1.00
C ASN A 229 -7.30 -13.31 1.22
N LYS A 230 -7.67 -14.52 1.64
CA LYS A 230 -9.06 -14.85 1.97
C LYS A 230 -9.59 -14.03 3.15
N TYR A 231 -8.77 -13.80 4.17
CA TYR A 231 -9.15 -13.00 5.33
C TYR A 231 -9.36 -11.52 4.99
N ALA A 232 -8.44 -10.95 4.21
CA ALA A 232 -8.48 -9.55 3.80
C ALA A 232 -9.71 -9.19 2.95
N ILE A 233 -10.26 -10.15 2.21
CA ILE A 233 -11.52 -10.01 1.45
C ILE A 233 -12.74 -10.57 2.18
N GLY A 234 -12.64 -10.81 3.50
CA GLY A 234 -13.77 -11.23 4.34
C GLY A 234 -14.30 -12.65 4.10
N GLN A 235 -13.54 -13.52 3.42
CA GLN A 235 -13.96 -14.88 3.02
C GLN A 235 -13.35 -16.00 3.87
N HIS A 236 -12.69 -15.66 4.97
CA HIS A 236 -12.12 -16.65 5.86
C HIS A 236 -13.08 -16.97 7.01
N ASP A 237 -13.37 -18.26 7.21
CA ASP A 237 -14.46 -18.74 8.08
C ASP A 237 -14.06 -18.97 9.54
N ARG A 238 -12.77 -18.90 9.87
CA ARG A 238 -12.29 -19.19 11.24
C ARG A 238 -12.52 -18.08 12.26
N ILE A 239 -12.62 -16.83 11.80
CA ILE A 239 -12.84 -15.64 12.62
C ILE A 239 -13.16 -14.44 11.71
N ASN A 240 -13.99 -13.51 12.18
CA ASN A 240 -14.35 -12.25 11.52
C ASN A 240 -14.89 -12.44 10.10
N LEU A 241 -15.74 -13.44 9.89
CA LEU A 241 -16.30 -13.73 8.56
C LEU A 241 -17.12 -12.52 8.06
N GLY A 242 -16.90 -12.11 6.81
CA GLY A 242 -17.55 -10.96 6.20
C GLY A 242 -16.99 -9.60 6.63
N LYS A 243 -15.89 -9.55 7.39
CA LYS A 243 -15.24 -8.30 7.84
C LYS A 243 -14.04 -7.95 6.97
N ASP A 244 -14.30 -7.49 5.74
CA ASP A 244 -13.29 -7.02 4.79
C ASP A 244 -12.86 -5.58 5.09
N LEU A 245 -12.03 -5.37 6.12
CA LEU A 245 -11.70 -4.00 6.57
C LEU A 245 -11.17 -3.07 5.47
N PHE A 246 -10.53 -3.59 4.42
CA PHE A 246 -10.16 -2.78 3.26
C PHE A 246 -11.36 -2.21 2.50
N SER A 247 -12.41 -3.01 2.23
CA SER A 247 -13.62 -2.50 1.58
C SER A 247 -14.40 -1.60 2.53
N ILE A 248 -14.56 -2.00 3.80
CA ILE A 248 -15.28 -1.20 4.81
C ILE A 248 -14.63 0.17 4.96
N MET A 249 -13.31 0.23 5.20
CA MET A 249 -12.58 1.51 5.28
C MET A 249 -12.68 2.30 3.99
N SER A 250 -12.78 1.66 2.82
CA SER A 250 -12.91 2.37 1.55
C SER A 250 -14.25 3.09 1.34
N GLU A 251 -15.25 2.79 2.18
CA GLU A 251 -16.57 3.43 2.16
C GLU A 251 -16.78 4.38 3.34
N MET A 252 -15.94 4.32 4.38
CA MET A 252 -15.99 5.23 5.54
C MET A 252 -15.64 6.67 5.16
N ASN A 253 -16.32 7.64 5.76
CA ASN A 253 -16.04 9.07 5.60
C ASN A 253 -15.38 9.69 6.83
N ASP A 254 -15.52 9.07 8.00
CA ASP A 254 -14.93 9.50 9.26
C ASP A 254 -14.12 8.35 9.90
N PRO A 255 -12.87 8.59 10.34
CA PRO A 255 -12.07 7.58 11.04
C PRO A 255 -12.74 6.98 12.28
N GLN A 256 -13.65 7.70 12.96
CA GLN A 256 -14.38 7.19 14.12
C GLN A 256 -15.32 6.04 13.77
N GLU A 257 -15.75 5.90 12.52
CA GLU A 257 -16.61 4.79 12.08
C GLU A 257 -15.91 3.43 12.28
N LEU A 258 -14.58 3.38 12.31
CA LEU A 258 -13.80 2.16 12.55
C LEU A 258 -14.15 1.52 13.90
N LYS A 259 -14.47 2.33 14.91
CA LYS A 259 -14.81 1.90 16.27
C LYS A 259 -16.16 1.19 16.34
N SER A 260 -17.02 1.38 15.35
CA SER A 260 -18.33 0.71 15.26
C SER A 260 -18.23 -0.74 14.75
N ILE A 261 -17.04 -1.15 14.27
CA ILE A 261 -16.85 -2.47 13.69
C ILE A 261 -16.71 -3.50 14.82
N PHE A 262 -17.76 -4.28 15.02
CA PHE A 262 -17.73 -5.43 15.93
C PHE A 262 -16.84 -6.54 15.36
N LEU A 263 -15.89 -7.00 16.17
CA LEU A 263 -15.01 -8.14 15.91
C LEU A 263 -15.38 -9.30 16.83
N GLU A 264 -15.25 -10.53 16.33
CA GLU A 264 -15.47 -11.75 17.10
C GLU A 264 -14.38 -11.91 18.18
N SER A 265 -14.76 -12.41 19.36
CA SER A 265 -13.80 -12.71 20.44
C SER A 265 -13.00 -13.97 20.13
N VAL A 266 -11.78 -14.02 20.69
CA VAL A 266 -10.95 -15.22 20.70
C VAL A 266 -10.82 -15.69 22.14
N GLU A 267 -11.08 -16.97 22.38
CA GLU A 267 -10.97 -17.57 23.72
C GLU A 267 -9.56 -18.09 23.98
N GLU A 268 -9.14 -18.23 25.26
CA GLU A 268 -7.82 -18.79 25.58
C GLU A 268 -7.65 -20.20 25.00
N SER A 269 -8.73 -20.98 24.96
CA SER A 269 -8.76 -22.34 24.40
C SER A 269 -8.48 -22.40 22.89
N ASP A 270 -8.58 -21.26 22.19
CA ASP A 270 -8.33 -21.18 20.75
C ASP A 270 -6.85 -21.04 20.41
N LEU A 271 -6.00 -20.72 21.39
CA LEU A 271 -4.58 -20.47 21.16
C LEU A 271 -3.89 -21.70 20.59
N GLN A 272 -3.44 -21.58 19.34
CA GLN A 272 -2.75 -22.66 18.64
C GLN A 272 -1.30 -22.87 19.12
N SER A 273 -0.77 -21.94 19.94
CA SER A 273 0.57 -22.02 20.51
C SER A 273 0.71 -21.13 21.74
N SER A 274 1.39 -21.63 22.77
CA SER A 274 1.81 -20.85 23.94
C SER A 274 2.73 -19.67 23.59
N SER A 275 3.38 -19.70 22.42
CA SER A 275 4.22 -18.59 21.94
C SER A 275 3.43 -17.32 21.60
N TYR A 276 2.10 -17.40 21.48
CA TYR A 276 1.23 -16.26 21.18
C TYR A 276 0.48 -15.73 22.41
N LYS A 277 0.87 -16.14 23.62
CA LYS A 277 0.24 -15.67 24.86
C LYS A 277 0.29 -14.15 25.00
N ALA A 278 1.41 -13.51 24.64
CA ALA A 278 1.53 -12.04 24.72
C ALA A 278 0.49 -11.31 23.84
N ILE A 279 0.23 -11.82 22.64
CA ILE A 279 -0.79 -11.29 21.72
C ILE A 279 -2.18 -11.41 22.36
N TYR A 280 -2.49 -12.60 22.91
CA TYR A 280 -3.77 -12.85 23.55
C TYR A 280 -4.01 -11.97 24.77
N GLU A 281 -3.05 -11.88 25.70
CA GLU A 281 -3.20 -11.05 26.91
C GLU A 281 -3.40 -9.57 26.55
N LEU A 282 -2.68 -9.06 25.53
CA LEU A 282 -2.84 -7.70 25.05
C LEU A 282 -4.26 -7.47 24.49
N MET A 283 -4.73 -8.37 23.62
CA MET A 283 -6.07 -8.28 23.05
C MET A 283 -7.17 -8.42 24.11
N LYS A 284 -6.95 -9.30 25.09
CA LYS A 284 -7.87 -9.50 26.21
C LYS A 284 -8.02 -8.22 27.02
N GLN A 285 -6.90 -7.57 27.35
CA GLN A 285 -6.88 -6.29 28.06
C GLN A 285 -7.63 -5.20 27.28
N TRP A 286 -7.42 -5.09 25.96
CA TRP A 286 -8.03 -4.04 25.15
C TRP A 286 -9.51 -4.25 24.88
N ASN A 287 -9.93 -5.48 24.64
CA ASN A 287 -11.29 -5.79 24.23
C ASN A 287 -12.21 -6.23 25.39
N GLY A 288 -11.65 -6.42 26.59
CA GLY A 288 -12.40 -6.86 27.76
C GLY A 288 -12.92 -8.30 27.64
N TRP A 289 -12.21 -9.14 26.90
CA TRP A 289 -12.49 -10.58 26.77
C TRP A 289 -12.10 -11.36 28.02
#